data_AF-A0A3C2B5Q5-F1
#
_entry.id   AF-A0A3C2B5Q5-F1
#
_cell.length_a   1.000
_cell.length_b   1.000
_cell.length_c   1.000
_cell.angle_alpha   90.00
_cell.angle_beta   90.00
_cell.angle_gamma   90.00
#
_symmetry.space_group_name_H-M   'P 1'
#
loop_
_entity.id
_entity.type
_entity.pdbx_description
1 polymer ?
#
loop_
_entity_poly.entity_id
_entity_poly.type
_entity_poly.pdbx_seq_one_letter_code
_entity_poly.pdbx_strand_id
1 'polypeptide(L)'
;SAKLSARSKQPGHDRSFEHSESVFVQAARKCLDPDRYEVVAKPKDLRDLFPAAEGKGRPLGIELEAVIVNRQTGKRLYVEVKKQGDAGNADERACKHHTVEFYRTMNSKFGYDYHPIVTVFCEALATNPRYTRKAPYYFEPNQYLNWVNYDVGLLCTYLRERCEAWLDKS
;
A
#
# COMPACT_ATOMS: atom_id res chain seq x y z
N SER A 1 28.19 -9.05 -16.85
CA SER A 1 27.29 -8.15 -17.60
C SER A 1 26.50 -8.84 -18.72
N ALA A 2 27.02 -9.83 -19.46
CA ALA A 2 26.26 -10.54 -20.53
C ALA A 2 25.09 -11.46 -20.06
N LYS A 3 25.04 -11.85 -18.79
CA LYS A 3 23.96 -12.69 -18.23
C LYS A 3 22.65 -11.93 -17.94
N LEU A 4 22.69 -10.58 -17.85
CA LEU A 4 21.52 -9.75 -17.60
C LEU A 4 20.75 -9.41 -18.89
N SER A 5 21.46 -9.33 -20.02
CA SER A 5 20.88 -9.05 -21.35
C SER A 5 20.24 -10.27 -22.01
N ALA A 6 20.52 -11.49 -21.55
CA ALA A 6 19.95 -12.74 -22.07
C ALA A 6 18.61 -13.14 -21.40
N ARG A 7 18.12 -12.37 -20.42
CA ARG A 7 16.79 -12.60 -19.83
C ARG A 7 15.71 -12.06 -20.77
N SER A 8 14.90 -12.95 -21.33
CA SER A 8 13.71 -12.62 -22.15
C SER A 8 12.66 -11.79 -21.39
N LYS A 9 12.73 -11.76 -20.06
CA LYS A 9 11.95 -10.85 -19.20
C LYS A 9 12.91 -10.15 -18.23
N GLN A 10 13.09 -8.84 -18.42
CA GLN A 10 13.67 -8.02 -17.38
C GLN A 10 12.67 -7.91 -16.21
N PRO A 11 13.12 -8.01 -14.95
CA PRO A 11 12.27 -7.73 -13.79
C PRO A 11 11.68 -6.33 -13.94
N GLY A 12 10.35 -6.21 -14.01
CA GLY A 12 9.64 -4.93 -14.17
C GLY A 12 8.76 -4.80 -15.42
N HIS A 13 8.85 -5.71 -16.41
CA HIS A 13 7.98 -5.69 -17.60
C HIS A 13 6.62 -6.39 -17.41
N ASP A 14 6.45 -7.13 -16.30
CA ASP A 14 5.17 -7.72 -15.95
C ASP A 14 4.24 -6.64 -15.41
N ARG A 15 3.32 -6.14 -16.26
CA ARG A 15 2.28 -5.15 -15.90
C ARG A 15 1.03 -5.78 -15.31
N SER A 16 1.02 -7.08 -15.05
CA SER A 16 -0.17 -7.74 -14.50
C SER A 16 -0.53 -7.22 -13.10
N PHE A 17 0.36 -6.48 -12.42
CA PHE A 17 0.06 -5.79 -11.17
C PHE A 17 -1.05 -4.75 -11.32
N GLU A 18 -1.16 -4.10 -12.48
CA GLU A 18 -2.18 -3.07 -12.76
C GLU A 18 -3.60 -3.64 -12.65
N HIS A 19 -3.78 -4.93 -12.95
CA HIS A 19 -5.05 -5.61 -12.75
C HIS A 19 -5.43 -5.63 -11.27
N SER A 20 -4.53 -6.08 -10.39
CA SER A 20 -4.79 -6.14 -8.94
C SER A 20 -5.01 -4.75 -8.34
N GLU A 21 -4.27 -3.73 -8.82
CA GLU A 21 -4.47 -2.34 -8.41
C GLU A 21 -5.87 -1.83 -8.80
N SER A 22 -6.29 -2.04 -10.05
CA SER A 22 -7.61 -1.65 -10.52
C SER A 22 -8.72 -2.40 -9.77
N VAL A 23 -8.54 -3.71 -9.57
CA VAL A 23 -9.50 -4.56 -8.84
C VAL A 23 -9.62 -4.09 -7.39
N PHE A 24 -8.50 -3.75 -6.73
CA PHE A 24 -8.52 -3.16 -5.39
C PHE A 24 -9.35 -1.87 -5.36
N VAL A 25 -9.05 -0.89 -6.23
CA VAL A 25 -9.74 0.41 -6.23
C VAL A 25 -11.24 0.24 -6.46
N GLN A 26 -11.63 -0.62 -7.39
CA GLN A 26 -13.04 -0.91 -7.67
C GLN A 26 -13.73 -1.57 -6.47
N ALA A 27 -13.07 -2.53 -5.83
CA ALA A 27 -13.61 -3.19 -4.65
C ALA A 27 -13.73 -2.21 -3.47
N ALA A 28 -12.70 -1.41 -3.19
CA ALA A 28 -12.71 -0.40 -2.13
C ALA A 28 -13.86 0.61 -2.31
N ARG A 29 -14.09 1.09 -3.55
CA ARG A 29 -15.22 1.99 -3.88
C ARG A 29 -16.60 1.36 -3.66
N LYS A 30 -16.72 0.04 -3.80
CA LYS A 30 -17.96 -0.69 -3.50
C LYS A 30 -18.13 -0.95 -2.00
N CYS A 31 -17.02 -1.10 -1.28
CA CYS A 31 -17.02 -1.43 0.15
C CYS A 31 -17.36 -0.23 1.05
N LEU A 32 -16.87 0.95 0.67
CA LEU A 32 -16.89 2.14 1.50
C LEU A 32 -18.02 3.08 1.07
N ASP A 33 -18.66 3.69 2.05
CA ASP A 33 -19.70 4.69 1.84
C ASP A 33 -19.10 5.93 1.14
N PRO A 34 -19.53 6.27 -0.11
CA PRO A 34 -18.96 7.37 -0.87
C PRO A 34 -19.24 8.76 -0.27
N ASP A 35 -20.26 8.87 0.57
CA ASP A 35 -20.60 10.11 1.28
C ASP A 35 -19.64 10.34 2.46
N ARG A 36 -19.02 9.28 2.97
CA ARG A 36 -18.06 9.34 4.08
C ARG A 36 -16.61 9.27 3.62
N TYR A 37 -16.31 8.46 2.61
CA TYR A 37 -14.96 8.19 2.16
C TYR A 37 -14.76 8.43 0.67
N GLU A 38 -13.58 8.96 0.34
CA GLU A 38 -13.11 9.07 -1.03
C GLU A 38 -11.99 8.06 -1.30
N VAL A 39 -12.11 7.28 -2.38
CA VAL A 39 -11.06 6.35 -2.82
C VAL A 39 -10.39 6.89 -4.08
N VAL A 40 -9.14 7.34 -3.92
CA VAL A 40 -8.33 7.93 -4.99
C VAL A 40 -7.27 6.93 -5.42
N ALA A 41 -7.24 6.60 -6.72
CA ALA A 41 -6.20 5.77 -7.30
C ALA A 41 -4.95 6.61 -7.59
N LYS A 42 -3.77 6.02 -7.34
CA LYS A 42 -2.45 6.65 -7.58
C LYS A 42 -2.38 8.11 -7.06
N PRO A 43 -2.60 8.32 -5.75
CA PRO A 43 -2.56 9.66 -5.17
C PRO A 43 -1.19 10.32 -5.33
N LYS A 44 -1.21 11.65 -5.48
CA LYS A 44 -0.01 12.45 -5.80
C LYS A 44 0.57 13.20 -4.61
N ASP A 45 -0.13 13.23 -3.49
CA ASP A 45 0.23 14.00 -2.28
C ASP A 45 1.49 13.49 -1.57
N LEU A 46 1.90 12.24 -1.82
CA LEU A 46 3.16 11.67 -1.34
C LEU A 46 4.35 11.87 -2.27
N ARG A 47 4.19 12.50 -3.45
CA ARG A 47 5.29 12.69 -4.41
C ARG A 47 6.40 13.62 -3.92
N ASP A 48 6.07 14.49 -2.97
CA ASP A 48 6.97 15.46 -2.34
C ASP A 48 7.07 15.20 -0.83
N LEU A 49 7.10 13.93 -0.41
CA LEU A 49 7.16 13.51 1.00
C LEU A 49 8.53 13.79 1.62
N PHE A 50 9.60 13.59 0.86
CA PHE A 50 10.98 13.76 1.30
C PHE A 50 11.50 15.13 0.87
N PRO A 51 12.00 15.94 1.83
CA PRO A 51 12.52 17.27 1.50
C PRO A 51 13.69 17.17 0.53
N ALA A 52 13.86 18.23 -0.27
CA ALA A 52 15.06 18.36 -1.08
C ALA A 52 16.31 18.39 -0.18
N ALA A 53 17.43 17.84 -0.66
CA ALA A 53 18.70 18.03 0.01
C ALA A 53 19.04 19.53 0.04
N GLU A 54 19.70 20.00 1.09
CA GLU A 54 20.00 21.42 1.31
C GLU A 54 20.54 22.10 0.03
N GLY A 55 19.71 22.97 -0.55
CA GLY A 55 20.04 23.76 -1.73
C GLY A 55 20.13 23.01 -3.06
N LYS A 56 19.75 21.73 -3.16
CA LYS A 56 19.85 20.94 -4.41
C LYS A 56 18.64 20.04 -4.67
N GLY A 57 18.02 20.25 -5.83
CA GLY A 57 17.03 19.35 -6.42
C GLY A 57 15.57 19.66 -6.04
N ARG A 58 14.67 18.82 -6.54
CA ARG A 58 13.25 18.84 -6.17
C ARG A 58 12.99 17.90 -4.99
N PRO A 59 11.93 18.13 -4.19
CA PRO A 59 11.42 17.13 -3.27
C PRO A 59 11.23 15.77 -3.96
N LEU A 60 11.40 14.71 -3.19
CA LEU A 60 11.19 13.33 -3.63
C LEU A 60 10.05 12.72 -2.83
N GLY A 61 9.64 11.53 -3.21
CA GLY A 61 8.53 10.89 -2.54
C GLY A 61 8.23 9.52 -3.07
N ILE A 62 7.02 9.07 -2.76
CA ILE A 62 6.50 7.79 -3.20
C ILE A 62 5.18 7.96 -3.92
N GLU A 63 4.84 6.96 -4.73
CA GLU A 63 3.52 6.81 -5.32
C GLU A 63 2.99 5.45 -4.84
N LEU A 64 1.82 5.48 -4.21
CA LEU A 64 1.12 4.30 -3.73
C LEU A 64 -0.07 4.00 -4.62
N GLU A 65 -0.64 2.82 -4.51
CA GLU A 65 -1.72 2.36 -5.38
C GLU A 65 -3.02 3.09 -5.13
N ALA A 66 -3.34 3.37 -3.87
CA ALA A 66 -4.54 4.10 -3.50
C ALA A 66 -4.38 4.89 -2.20
N VAL A 67 -5.29 5.84 -2.00
CA VAL A 67 -5.60 6.42 -0.69
C VAL A 67 -7.10 6.43 -0.49
N ILE A 68 -7.49 6.18 0.75
CA ILE A 68 -8.85 6.33 1.28
C ILE A 68 -8.83 7.56 2.19
N VAL A 69 -9.67 8.54 1.89
CA VAL A 69 -9.76 9.80 2.65
C VAL A 69 -11.11 9.87 3.31
N ASN A 70 -11.15 10.09 4.63
CA ASN A 70 -12.41 10.44 5.28
C ASN A 70 -12.72 11.92 4.95
N ARG A 71 -13.90 12.17 4.37
CA ARG A 71 -14.31 13.49 3.88
C ARG A 71 -14.50 14.51 5.00
N GLN A 72 -14.88 14.05 6.19
CA GLN A 72 -15.14 14.91 7.35
C GLN A 72 -13.84 15.27 8.08
N THR A 73 -12.98 14.29 8.34
CA THR A 73 -11.77 14.50 9.15
C THR A 73 -10.54 14.86 8.32
N GLY A 74 -10.56 14.57 7.01
CA GLY A 74 -9.39 14.71 6.13
C GLY A 74 -8.26 13.71 6.41
N LYS A 75 -8.46 12.77 7.35
CA LYS A 75 -7.50 11.71 7.66
C LYS A 75 -7.41 10.74 6.48
N ARG A 76 -6.22 10.14 6.28
CA ARG A 76 -5.89 9.34 5.09
C ARG A 76 -5.37 7.97 5.48
N LEU A 77 -5.86 6.94 4.78
CA LEU A 77 -5.31 5.59 4.77
C LEU A 77 -4.77 5.31 3.38
N TYR A 78 -3.47 5.21 3.24
CA TYR A 78 -2.81 4.83 2.01
C TYR A 78 -2.63 3.32 1.91
N VAL A 79 -2.62 2.82 0.68
CA VAL A 79 -2.57 1.39 0.41
C VAL A 79 -1.50 1.08 -0.63
N GLU A 80 -0.59 0.18 -0.28
CA GLU A 80 0.29 -0.48 -1.25
C GLU A 80 -0.33 -1.83 -1.65
N VAL A 81 -0.55 -2.06 -2.95
CA VAL A 81 -1.05 -3.37 -3.42
C VAL A 81 0.13 -4.16 -3.97
N LYS A 82 0.30 -5.39 -3.46
CA LYS A 82 1.42 -6.25 -3.82
C LYS A 82 0.95 -7.57 -4.39
N LYS A 83 1.56 -7.94 -5.51
CA LYS A 83 1.49 -9.29 -6.05
C LYS A 83 2.83 -9.76 -6.57
N GLN A 84 2.99 -11.07 -6.60
CA GLN A 84 4.16 -11.76 -7.11
C GLN A 84 3.76 -13.21 -7.42
N GLY A 85 4.50 -13.87 -8.32
CA GLY A 85 4.43 -15.32 -8.46
C GLY A 85 5.08 -16.07 -7.28
N ASP A 86 5.17 -17.40 -7.40
CA ASP A 86 5.63 -18.31 -6.32
C ASP A 86 7.12 -18.22 -5.96
N ALA A 87 7.89 -17.42 -6.68
CA ALA A 87 9.31 -17.24 -6.44
C ALA A 87 9.71 -15.77 -6.50
N GLY A 88 10.77 -15.44 -5.77
CA GLY A 88 11.27 -14.08 -5.61
C GLY A 88 11.02 -13.51 -4.21
N ASN A 89 11.46 -12.27 -4.02
CA ASN A 89 11.45 -11.55 -2.76
C ASN A 89 11.06 -10.07 -2.92
N ALA A 90 10.41 -9.70 -4.03
CA ALA A 90 10.03 -8.31 -4.28
C ALA A 90 8.90 -7.83 -3.34
N ASP A 91 8.25 -8.75 -2.61
CA ASP A 91 7.37 -8.48 -1.46
C ASP A 91 8.09 -7.68 -0.36
N GLU A 92 9.37 -7.94 -0.13
CA GLU A 92 10.17 -7.29 0.92
C GLU A 92 10.32 -5.78 0.71
N ARG A 93 10.06 -5.28 -0.52
CA ARG A 93 10.05 -3.83 -0.78
C ARG A 93 8.91 -3.10 -0.09
N ALA A 94 7.85 -3.78 0.32
CA ALA A 94 6.77 -3.15 1.08
C ALA A 94 7.22 -2.73 2.48
N CYS A 95 8.24 -3.41 3.04
CA CYS A 95 8.79 -3.09 4.36
C CYS A 95 9.37 -1.66 4.48
N LYS A 96 9.65 -0.99 3.35
CA LYS A 96 10.16 0.41 3.35
C LYS A 96 9.19 1.40 4.00
N HIS A 97 7.89 1.08 4.01
CA HIS A 97 6.85 1.92 4.60
C HIS A 97 6.72 1.75 6.12
N HIS A 98 7.31 0.69 6.67
CA HIS A 98 7.16 0.28 8.07
C HIS A 98 8.38 0.63 8.93
N THR A 99 9.17 1.61 8.50
CA THR A 99 10.33 2.09 9.28
C THR A 99 9.91 3.22 10.21
N VAL A 100 10.56 3.30 11.38
CA VAL A 100 10.32 4.39 12.35
C VAL A 100 10.52 5.77 11.71
N GLU A 101 11.52 5.91 10.83
CA GLU A 101 11.80 7.18 10.16
C GLU A 101 10.71 7.56 9.15
N PHE A 102 10.16 6.58 8.42
CA PHE A 102 9.03 6.81 7.55
C PHE A 102 7.81 7.30 8.34
N TYR A 103 7.56 6.73 9.53
CA TYR A 103 6.48 7.17 10.41
C TYR A 103 6.66 8.61 10.88
N ARG A 104 7.88 8.97 11.32
CA ARG A 104 8.21 10.34 11.72
C ARG A 104 8.00 11.32 10.58
N THR A 105 8.40 10.94 9.37
CA THR A 105 8.20 11.76 8.17
C THR A 105 6.71 11.99 7.88
N MET A 106 5.89 10.94 7.95
CA MET A 106 4.43 11.04 7.76
C MET A 106 3.76 11.89 8.85
N ASN A 107 4.15 11.69 10.11
CA ASN A 107 3.63 12.48 11.23
C ASN A 107 4.03 13.96 11.10
N SER A 108 5.28 14.26 10.75
CA SER A 108 5.73 15.64 10.55
C SER A 108 4.98 16.34 9.41
N LYS A 109 4.67 15.64 8.32
CA LYS A 109 3.98 16.22 7.16
C LYS A 109 2.46 16.35 7.35
N PHE A 110 1.82 15.39 8.00
CA PHE A 110 0.36 15.27 8.02
C PHE A 110 -0.26 15.20 9.42
N GLY A 111 0.54 15.11 10.48
CA GLY A 111 0.07 15.03 11.87
C GLY A 111 -0.52 13.68 12.27
N TYR A 112 -0.32 12.62 11.49
CA TYR A 112 -0.89 11.30 11.81
C TYR A 112 -0.26 10.69 13.06
N ASP A 113 -1.07 10.40 14.07
CA ASP A 113 -0.72 9.68 15.30
C ASP A 113 -0.79 8.15 15.14
N TYR A 114 -1.12 7.68 13.94
CA TYR A 114 -1.11 6.29 13.51
C TYR A 114 -0.20 6.11 12.30
N HIS A 115 0.14 4.85 11.98
CA HIS A 115 0.80 4.52 10.72
C HIS A 115 -0.25 4.36 9.60
N PRO A 116 -0.28 5.27 8.60
CA PRO A 116 -1.37 5.38 7.65
C PRO A 116 -1.17 4.52 6.38
N ILE A 117 -0.20 3.60 6.34
CA ILE A 117 0.03 2.76 5.15
C ILE A 117 -0.22 1.31 5.50
N VAL A 118 -1.11 0.68 4.75
CA VAL A 118 -1.32 -0.78 4.79
C VAL A 118 -0.85 -1.43 3.51
N THR A 119 -0.41 -2.68 3.61
CA THR A 119 -0.03 -3.50 2.45
C THR A 119 -1.08 -4.57 2.17
N VAL A 120 -1.65 -4.59 0.96
CA VAL A 120 -2.60 -5.63 0.52
C VAL A 120 -1.88 -6.62 -0.38
N PHE A 121 -1.64 -7.83 0.13
CA PHE A 121 -1.05 -8.94 -0.61
C PHE A 121 -2.10 -9.68 -1.42
N CYS A 122 -1.79 -10.00 -2.67
CA CYS A 122 -2.64 -10.72 -3.61
C CYS A 122 -1.94 -11.98 -4.12
N GLU A 123 -2.70 -12.88 -4.75
CA GLU A 123 -2.18 -14.08 -5.43
C GLU A 123 -1.25 -14.91 -4.51
N ALA A 124 -0.09 -15.34 -4.99
CA ALA A 124 0.83 -16.17 -4.21
C ALA A 124 1.28 -15.50 -2.91
N LEU A 125 1.35 -14.17 -2.84
CA LEU A 125 1.70 -13.46 -1.61
C LEU A 125 0.64 -13.62 -0.52
N ALA A 126 -0.63 -13.78 -0.91
CA ALA A 126 -1.74 -13.98 0.02
C ALA A 126 -1.93 -15.44 0.45
N THR A 127 -1.45 -16.41 -0.34
CA THR A 127 -1.81 -17.83 -0.18
C THR A 127 -0.63 -18.77 0.05
N ASN A 128 0.55 -18.47 -0.49
CA ASN A 128 1.70 -19.38 -0.41
C ASN A 128 2.36 -19.28 0.98
N PRO A 129 2.51 -20.41 1.72
CA PRO A 129 3.12 -20.43 3.06
C PRO A 129 4.51 -19.79 3.15
N ARG A 130 5.27 -19.77 2.04
CA ARG A 130 6.56 -19.08 1.98
C ARG A 130 6.45 -17.59 2.32
N TYR A 131 5.38 -16.93 1.87
CA TYR A 131 5.15 -15.51 2.06
C TYR A 131 4.29 -15.25 3.29
N THR A 132 3.19 -15.99 3.44
CA THR A 132 2.24 -15.76 4.55
C THR A 132 2.86 -16.03 5.92
N ARG A 133 3.82 -16.95 6.04
CA ARG A 133 4.57 -17.17 7.29
C ARG A 133 5.54 -16.03 7.63
N LYS A 134 6.03 -15.28 6.64
CA LYS A 134 6.92 -14.14 6.86
C LYS A 134 6.17 -12.87 7.28
N ALA A 135 4.96 -12.67 6.75
CA ALA A 135 4.21 -11.42 6.93
C ALA A 135 4.08 -10.97 8.41
N PRO A 136 3.76 -11.84 9.39
CA PRO A 136 3.70 -11.45 10.80
C PRO A 136 5.02 -10.95 11.41
N TYR A 137 6.16 -11.25 10.78
CA TYR A 137 7.48 -10.79 11.24
C TYR A 137 7.94 -9.49 10.57
N TYR A 138 7.33 -9.12 9.44
CA TYR A 138 7.67 -7.91 8.68
C TYR A 138 6.70 -6.77 8.90
N PHE A 139 5.45 -7.09 9.25
CA PHE A 139 4.37 -6.13 9.35
C PHE A 139 3.69 -6.23 10.71
N GLU A 140 3.39 -5.08 11.29
CA GLU A 140 2.57 -5.02 12.50
C GLU A 140 1.17 -5.60 12.26
N PRO A 141 0.51 -6.14 13.30
CA PRO A 141 -0.89 -6.53 13.21
C PRO A 141 -1.75 -5.41 12.63
N ASN A 142 -2.61 -5.78 11.69
CA ASN A 142 -3.49 -4.88 10.95
C ASN A 142 -2.83 -3.93 9.94
N GLN A 143 -1.50 -3.93 9.79
CA GLN A 143 -0.82 -3.14 8.74
C GLN A 143 -0.69 -3.88 7.40
N TYR A 144 -1.30 -5.05 7.31
CA TYR A 144 -1.41 -5.78 6.06
C TYR A 144 -2.69 -6.61 6.00
N LEU A 145 -3.05 -7.00 4.78
CA LEU A 145 -4.11 -7.96 4.49
C LEU A 145 -3.60 -8.98 3.47
N ASN A 146 -3.80 -10.27 3.75
CA ASN A 146 -3.69 -11.31 2.75
C ASN A 146 -5.03 -11.42 2.02
N TRP A 147 -5.16 -10.74 0.88
CA TRP A 147 -6.40 -10.69 0.11
C TRP A 147 -6.55 -11.95 -0.78
N VAL A 148 -6.91 -13.04 -0.12
CA VAL A 148 -7.04 -14.37 -0.74
C VAL A 148 -8.13 -14.34 -1.81
N ASN A 149 -7.81 -14.85 -3.00
CA ASN A 149 -8.74 -15.01 -4.12
C ASN A 149 -9.54 -13.75 -4.51
N TYR A 150 -9.01 -12.55 -4.20
CA TYR A 150 -9.72 -11.29 -4.40
C TYR A 150 -11.10 -11.24 -3.72
N ASP A 151 -11.24 -11.90 -2.55
CA ASP A 151 -12.48 -11.94 -1.77
C ASP A 151 -12.90 -10.52 -1.33
N VAL A 152 -13.92 -9.97 -2.00
CA VAL A 152 -14.41 -8.62 -1.74
C VAL A 152 -14.94 -8.46 -0.32
N GLY A 153 -15.55 -9.50 0.26
CA GLY A 153 -16.07 -9.45 1.63
C GLY A 153 -14.94 -9.28 2.64
N LEU A 154 -13.86 -10.06 2.48
CA LEU A 154 -12.65 -9.94 3.30
C LEU A 154 -12.05 -8.52 3.22
N LEU A 155 -11.93 -7.97 2.00
CA LEU A 155 -11.40 -6.63 1.82
C LEU A 155 -12.32 -5.57 2.46
N CYS A 156 -13.64 -5.68 2.26
CA CYS A 156 -14.60 -4.73 2.82
C CYS A 156 -14.53 -4.70 4.35
N THR A 157 -14.48 -5.85 5.01
CA THR A 157 -14.35 -5.94 6.47
C THR A 157 -13.06 -5.25 6.92
N TYR A 158 -11.92 -5.62 6.33
CA TYR A 158 -10.64 -5.03 6.69
C TYR A 158 -10.62 -3.50 6.52
N LEU A 159 -11.05 -2.99 5.37
CA LEU A 159 -11.03 -1.54 5.10
C LEU A 159 -11.96 -0.77 6.05
N ARG A 160 -13.15 -1.28 6.34
CA ARG A 160 -14.09 -0.63 7.27
C ARG A 160 -13.51 -0.53 8.67
N GLU A 161 -12.95 -1.63 9.19
CA GLU A 161 -12.30 -1.63 10.49
C GLU A 161 -11.12 -0.64 10.56
N ARG A 162 -10.31 -0.55 9.50
CA ARG A 162 -9.20 0.42 9.46
C ARG A 162 -9.70 1.85 9.39
N CYS A 163 -10.73 2.12 8.60
CA CYS A 163 -11.34 3.45 8.52
C CYS A 163 -11.93 3.88 9.86
N GLU A 164 -12.66 3.00 10.53
CA GLU A 164 -13.22 3.24 11.87
C GLU A 164 -12.10 3.47 12.90
N ALA A 165 -11.06 2.64 12.87
CA ALA A 165 -9.98 2.72 13.85
C ALA A 165 -9.13 3.99 13.72
N TRP A 166 -8.93 4.49 12.50
CA TRP A 166 -7.90 5.51 12.21
C TRP A 166 -8.42 6.80 11.57
N LEU A 167 -9.48 6.73 10.76
CA LEU A 167 -9.95 7.88 9.99
C LEU A 167 -11.15 8.56 10.62
N ASP A 168 -11.99 7.81 11.32
CA ASP A 168 -13.25 8.30 11.90
C ASP A 168 -13.08 8.93 13.28
N LYS A 169 -12.00 8.59 13.98
CA LYS A 169 -11.66 9.22 15.25
C LYS A 169 -11.27 10.67 14.99
N SER A 170 -11.89 11.60 15.70
CA SER A 170 -11.53 13.02 15.74
C SER A 170 -10.23 13.21 16.50
#